data_AF-A0A1A6GNZ6-F1
#
_entry.id   AF-A0A1A6GNZ6-F1
#
_cell.length_a   1.000
_cell.length_b   1.000
_cell.length_c   1.000
_cell.angle_alpha   90.00
_cell.angle_beta   90.00
_cell.angle_gamma   90.00
#
_symmetry.space_group_name_H-M   'P 1'
#
loop_
_entity.id
_entity.type
_entity.pdbx_description
1 polymer ?
#
loop_
_entity_poly.entity_id
_entity_poly.type
_entity_poly.pdbx_seq_one_letter_code
_entity_poly.pdbx_strand_id
1 'polypeptide(L)'
;MNGILYKLDRNRKIKSGPEQFQSSQDLFDVTFTCEEHVYDQVVEYLNAREQGVCQLVHMMNVNIPGNYEEATLGALLIWATGATGPTCSDWKKS
;
A
#
# COMPACT_ATOMS: atom_id res chain seq x y z
N MET A 1 12.45 -26.30 3.26
CA MET A 1 12.91 -25.14 4.07
C MET A 1 12.18 -23.92 3.56
N ASN A 2 11.16 -23.46 4.27
CA ASN A 2 10.31 -22.35 3.83
C ASN A 2 11.14 -21.07 3.89
N GLY A 3 11.29 -20.34 2.76
CA GLY A 3 12.14 -19.15 2.60
C GLY A 3 11.82 -17.93 3.49
N ILE A 4 11.15 -18.15 4.63
CA ILE A 4 10.77 -17.18 5.64
C ILE A 4 11.99 -16.48 6.24
N LEU A 5 13.07 -17.20 6.53
CA LEU A 5 14.30 -16.59 7.08
C LEU A 5 14.88 -15.52 6.14
N TYR A 6 14.90 -15.80 4.83
CA TYR A 6 15.34 -14.83 3.82
C TYR A 6 14.40 -13.62 3.73
N LYS A 7 13.07 -13.84 3.81
CA LYS A 7 12.08 -12.75 3.87
C LYS A 7 12.30 -11.85 5.10
N LEU A 8 12.53 -12.45 6.27
CA LEU A 8 12.77 -11.71 7.51
C LEU A 8 14.07 -10.91 7.49
N ASP A 9 15.18 -11.49 7.03
CA ASP A 9 16.46 -10.78 6.92
C ASP A 9 16.37 -9.59 5.96
N ARG A 10 15.67 -9.76 4.83
CA ARG A 10 15.39 -8.68 3.88
C ARG A 10 14.52 -7.59 4.50
N ASN A 11 13.46 -7.93 5.23
CA ASN A 11 12.60 -6.94 5.89
C ASN A 11 13.37 -6.14 6.95
N ARG A 12 14.23 -6.79 7.74
CA ARG A 12 15.06 -6.15 8.77
C ARG A 12 16.03 -5.10 8.22
N LYS A 13 16.48 -5.26 6.97
CA LYS A 13 17.32 -4.27 6.28
C LYS A 13 16.56 -3.03 5.83
N ILE A 14 15.23 -3.12 5.69
CA ILE A 14 14.35 -2.04 5.22
C ILE A 14 13.77 -1.27 6.41
N LYS A 15 13.27 -1.99 7.43
CA LYS A 15 12.67 -1.39 8.62
C LYS A 15 12.83 -2.25 9.86
N SER A 16 12.72 -1.63 11.04
CA SER A 16 12.91 -2.27 12.35
C SER A 16 11.86 -3.33 12.67
N GLY A 17 10.65 -3.19 12.14
CA GLY A 17 9.55 -4.13 12.35
C GLY A 17 8.34 -3.86 11.45
N PRO A 18 7.33 -4.75 11.48
CA PRO A 18 6.05 -4.48 10.83
C PRO A 18 5.30 -3.34 11.54
N GLU A 19 4.47 -2.63 10.77
CA GLU A 19 3.70 -1.48 11.23
C GLU A 19 2.23 -1.71 10.89
N GLN A 20 1.33 -1.19 11.72
CA GLN A 20 -0.11 -1.24 11.48
C GLN A 20 -0.57 0.09 10.88
N PHE A 21 -1.24 0.04 9.73
CA PHE A 21 -1.75 1.22 9.05
C PHE A 21 -2.64 2.08 9.97
N GLN A 22 -3.49 1.43 10.77
CA GLN A 22 -4.43 2.09 11.68
C GLN A 22 -3.74 2.86 12.83
N SER A 23 -2.47 2.59 13.08
CA SER A 23 -1.67 3.27 14.12
C SER A 23 -0.90 4.49 13.58
N SER A 24 -0.76 4.62 12.26
CA SER A 24 -0.08 5.75 11.63
C SER A 24 -1.03 6.94 11.45
N GLN A 25 -0.50 8.15 11.70
CA GLN A 25 -1.19 9.40 11.38
C GLN A 25 -0.67 10.07 10.11
N ASP A 26 0.20 9.40 9.36
CA ASP A 26 0.83 9.95 8.18
C ASP A 26 -0.20 10.21 7.06
N LEU A 27 0.11 11.21 6.22
CA LEU A 27 -0.71 11.61 5.09
C LEU A 27 -0.10 11.05 3.81
N PHE A 28 -0.93 10.40 3.00
CA PHE A 28 -0.53 9.77 1.74
C PHE A 28 -1.40 10.29 0.60
N ASP A 29 -0.80 10.62 -0.54
CA ASP A 29 -1.58 10.98 -1.73
C ASP A 29 -2.15 9.74 -2.43
N VAL A 30 -1.42 8.62 -2.37
CA VAL A 30 -1.80 7.33 -2.97
C VAL A 30 -1.52 6.20 -1.99
N THR A 31 -2.50 5.32 -1.79
CA THR A 31 -2.40 4.11 -0.96
C THR A 31 -2.70 2.88 -1.79
N PHE A 32 -1.77 1.94 -1.84
CA PHE A 32 -1.93 0.65 -2.51
C PHE A 32 -2.25 -0.46 -1.51
N THR A 33 -3.26 -1.27 -1.81
CA THR A 33 -3.57 -2.50 -1.07
C THR A 33 -3.28 -3.72 -1.93
N CYS A 34 -2.86 -4.81 -1.30
CA CYS A 34 -2.47 -6.03 -2.00
C CYS A 34 -3.58 -7.09 -2.05
N GLU A 35 -4.68 -6.87 -1.32
CA GLU A 35 -5.80 -7.79 -1.21
C GLU A 35 -7.10 -7.00 -0.98
N GLU A 36 -8.22 -7.47 -1.53
CA GLU A 36 -9.52 -6.81 -1.47
C GLU A 36 -10.02 -6.60 -0.03
N HIS A 37 -9.86 -7.61 0.82
CA HIS A 37 -10.28 -7.49 2.23
C HIS A 37 -9.47 -6.42 3.00
N VAL A 38 -8.22 -6.17 2.60
CA VAL A 38 -7.38 -5.11 3.19
C VAL A 38 -7.83 -3.74 2.69
N TYR A 39 -8.24 -3.65 1.43
CA TYR A 39 -8.84 -2.43 0.88
C TYR A 39 -10.04 -1.97 1.70
N ASP A 40 -10.99 -2.87 1.95
CA ASP A 40 -12.19 -2.55 2.72
C ASP A 40 -11.86 -2.08 4.14
N GLN A 41 -10.92 -2.76 4.82
CA GLN A 41 -10.46 -2.37 6.16
C GLN A 41 -9.83 -0.98 6.19
N VAL A 42 -9.04 -0.63 5.17
CA VAL A 42 -8.41 0.68 5.08
C VAL A 42 -9.43 1.77 4.75
N VAL A 43 -10.36 1.51 3.83
CA VAL A 43 -11.46 2.44 3.52
C VAL A 43 -12.32 2.70 4.75
N GLU A 44 -12.72 1.66 5.48
CA GLU A 44 -13.49 1.80 6.71
C GLU A 44 -12.74 2.62 7.76
N TYR A 45 -11.45 2.33 7.96
CA TYR A 45 -10.61 3.09 8.89
C TYR A 45 -10.49 4.57 8.51
N LEU A 46 -10.29 4.88 7.22
CA LEU A 46 -10.19 6.25 6.74
C LEU A 46 -11.51 7.02 6.84
N ASN A 47 -12.65 6.34 6.64
CA ASN A 47 -13.99 6.92 6.79
C ASN A 47 -14.37 7.15 8.26
N ALA A 48 -13.93 6.29 9.17
CA ALA A 48 -14.20 6.41 10.60
C ALA A 48 -13.31 7.45 11.31
N ARG A 49 -12.18 7.81 10.70
CA ARG A 49 -11.21 8.77 11.26
C ARG A 49 -11.69 10.20 11.05
N GLU A 50 -11.70 10.99 12.13
CA GLU A 50 -12.00 12.43 12.04
C GLU A 50 -10.94 13.14 11.17
N GLN A 51 -11.37 13.66 10.02
CA GLN A 51 -10.48 14.34 9.08
C GLN A 51 -10.25 15.78 9.53
N GLY A 52 -9.07 16.06 10.12
CA GLY A 52 -8.63 17.42 10.42
C GLY A 52 -8.29 18.25 9.18
N VAL A 53 -7.89 17.58 8.09
CA VAL A 53 -7.58 18.17 6.77
C VAL A 53 -8.26 17.31 5.71
N CYS A 54 -9.15 17.89 4.89
CA CYS A 54 -9.77 17.20 3.75
C CYS A 54 -8.73 16.98 2.63
N GLN A 55 -7.78 16.07 2.83
CA GLN A 55 -6.85 15.65 1.79
C GLN A 55 -7.44 14.46 1.03
N LEU A 56 -7.53 14.60 -0.30
CA LEU A 56 -7.93 13.51 -1.19
C LEU A 56 -6.83 12.44 -1.19
N VAL A 57 -7.18 11.22 -0.80
CA VAL A 57 -6.30 10.05 -0.85
C VAL A 57 -6.80 9.12 -1.94
N HIS A 58 -5.94 8.76 -2.90
CA HIS A 58 -6.30 7.81 -3.94
C HIS A 58 -6.00 6.38 -3.49
N MET A 59 -7.02 5.54 -3.40
CA MET A 59 -6.86 4.14 -3.04
C MET A 59 -6.91 3.24 -4.26
N MET A 60 -5.91 2.36 -4.39
CA MET A 60 -5.83 1.36 -5.46
C MET A 60 -5.61 -0.03 -4.87
N ASN A 61 -6.48 -0.98 -5.22
CA ASN A 61 -6.27 -2.38 -4.88
C ASN A 61 -5.62 -3.15 -6.03
N VAL A 62 -4.52 -3.84 -5.73
CA VAL A 62 -3.83 -4.76 -6.65
C VAL A 62 -3.83 -6.13 -5.99
N ASN A 63 -4.67 -7.05 -6.45
CA ASN A 63 -4.78 -8.37 -5.84
C ASN A 63 -3.52 -9.21 -6.13
N ILE A 64 -2.66 -9.39 -5.12
CA ILE A 64 -1.38 -10.10 -5.21
C ILE A 64 -1.46 -11.38 -4.38
N PRO A 65 -1.37 -12.57 -5.00
CA PRO A 65 -1.33 -13.84 -4.27
C PRO A 65 -0.15 -13.91 -3.27
N GLY A 66 -0.37 -14.54 -2.12
CA GLY A 66 0.62 -14.65 -1.03
C GLY A 66 1.88 -15.49 -1.30
N ASN A 67 2.21 -15.77 -2.57
CA ASN A 67 3.43 -16.48 -2.95
C ASN A 67 4.58 -15.48 -3.26
N TYR A 68 5.82 -15.96 -3.30
CA TYR A 68 6.98 -15.09 -3.45
C TYR A 68 7.14 -14.52 -4.87
N GLU A 69 6.81 -15.31 -5.88
CA GLU A 69 6.95 -14.93 -7.29
C GLU A 69 5.96 -13.83 -7.66
N GLU A 70 4.69 -14.03 -7.31
CA GLU A 70 3.61 -13.05 -7.48
C GLU A 70 3.85 -11.79 -6.65
N ALA A 71 4.39 -11.91 -5.43
CA ALA A 71 4.78 -10.72 -4.65
C ALA A 71 5.85 -9.87 -5.36
N THR A 72 6.74 -10.51 -6.11
CA THR A 72 7.78 -9.81 -6.89
C THR A 72 7.18 -9.15 -8.13
N LEU A 73 6.29 -9.84 -8.85
CA LEU A 73 5.57 -9.30 -10.00
C LEU A 73 4.63 -8.16 -9.60
N GLY A 74 3.89 -8.32 -8.51
CA GLY A 74 3.01 -7.31 -7.95
C GLY A 74 3.77 -6.05 -7.52
N ALA A 75 4.96 -6.21 -6.91
CA ALA A 75 5.82 -5.07 -6.58
C ALA A 75 6.26 -4.30 -7.84
N LEU A 76 6.61 -5.00 -8.92
CA LEU A 76 6.95 -4.38 -10.21
C LEU A 76 5.75 -3.66 -10.83
N LEU A 77 4.55 -4.24 -10.73
CA LEU A 77 3.32 -3.62 -11.21
C LEU A 77 2.97 -2.34 -10.45
N ILE A 78 3.08 -2.36 -9.12
CA ILE A 78 2.88 -1.16 -8.28
C ILE A 78 3.92 -0.10 -8.64
N TRP A 79 5.19 -0.49 -8.78
CA TRP A 79 6.26 0.43 -9.18
C TRP A 79 5.99 1.05 -10.56
N ALA A 80 5.59 0.24 -11.54
CA ALA A 80 5.24 0.71 -12.88
C ALA A 80 4.06 1.69 -12.82
N THR A 81 3.00 1.37 -12.08
CA THR A 81 1.82 2.24 -11.91
C THR A 81 2.19 3.59 -11.29
N GLY A 82 3.06 3.58 -10.28
CA GLY A 82 3.57 4.82 -9.68
C GLY A 82 4.48 5.63 -10.61
N ALA A 83 5.20 4.96 -11.52
CA ALA A 83 6.11 5.60 -12.46
C ALA A 83 5.43 6.12 -13.74
N THR A 84 4.36 5.46 -14.20
CA THR A 84 3.59 5.81 -15.41
C THR A 84 2.31 6.56 -15.11
N GLY A 85 1.97 6.76 -13.83
CA GLY A 85 0.80 7.48 -13.43
C GLY A 85 0.82 8.93 -13.94
N PRO A 86 -0.34 9.53 -14.30
CA PRO A 86 -0.46 10.97 -14.49
C PRO A 86 0.32 11.75 -13.42
N THR A 87 1.10 12.75 -13.81
CA THR A 87 1.73 13.64 -12.83
C THR A 87 0.66 14.19 -11.86
N CYS A 88 1.01 14.40 -10.59
CA CYS A 88 0.12 14.78 -9.47
C CYS A 88 -1.00 15.81 -9.80
N SER A 89 -0.81 16.64 -10.83
CA SER A 89 -1.81 17.57 -11.38
C SER A 89 -3.05 16.94 -12.01
N ASP A 90 -2.97 15.72 -12.55
CA ASP A 90 -4.05 15.11 -13.35
C ASP A 90 -5.00 14.25 -12.50
N TRP A 91 -4.53 13.70 -11.38
CA TRP A 91 -5.37 12.92 -10.45
C TRP A 91 -6.48 13.72 -9.78
N LYS A 92 -6.36 15.06 -9.72
CA LYS A 92 -7.35 15.94 -9.11
C LYS A 92 -8.54 16.28 -10.02
N LYS A 93 -8.55 15.80 -11.28
CA LYS A 93 -9.54 16.18 -12.30
C LYS A 93 -10.61 15.13 -12.60
N SER A 94 -10.56 13.96 -11.96
CA SER A 94 -11.52 12.88 -12.16
C SER A 94 -12.37 12.61 -10.94
#